data_AF-A0A7V2XG99-F1
#
_entry.id   AF-A0A7V2XG99-F1
#
_cell.length_a   1.000
_cell.length_b   1.000
_cell.length_c   1.000
_cell.angle_alpha   90.00
_cell.angle_beta   90.00
_cell.angle_gamma   90.00
#
_symmetry.space_group_name_H-M   'P 1'
#
loop_
_entity.id
_entity.type
_entity.pdbx_description
1 polymer ?
#
loop_
_entity_poly.entity_id
_entity_poly.type
_entity_poly.pdbx_seq_one_letter_code
_entity_poly.pdbx_strand_id
1 'polypeptide(L)'
;MAWVGLRLGAVAVALAAACQRVGAGAVPDGRSLYQEFEALNTVENLAYRYLGGELPDFIKHQTELLGQMAALPPSEAVPILLRVASEHLERVEALSAAQHRMSPLVALQVPLADALALHAGSPEVRRTMAQFAKSPRVKEFARGRALDALVGHQLGQIEAKDDPTGRSRARALLATLIDQLTVSEVLRAPGRLRAVSRRAAAIARDGPETFWRALDAAAETPAQSYAAATALATACAEKDAAGAALTKDERELLLAACEAWLKQFRPVAAKEDHPSDLLGHVLMRLAIRDRDGVLARLLREHGVIPAP
;
A
#
# COMPACT_ATOMS: atom_id res chain seq x y z
N MET A 1 -18.29 -5.91 15.69
CA MET A 1 -17.18 -5.31 16.46
C MET A 1 -16.34 -4.43 15.54
N ALA A 2 -16.33 -3.13 15.82
CA ALA A 2 -15.69 -2.09 15.03
C ALA A 2 -14.22 -1.94 15.42
N TRP A 3 -13.32 -2.65 14.73
CA TRP A 3 -11.88 -2.45 14.85
C TRP A 3 -11.25 -2.56 13.46
N VAL A 4 -10.20 -1.75 13.21
CA VAL A 4 -9.34 -1.60 12.00
C VAL A 4 -9.62 -0.37 11.10
N GLY A 5 -10.74 0.33 11.22
CA GLY A 5 -11.01 1.54 10.41
C GLY A 5 -10.32 2.85 10.85
N LEU A 6 -9.71 2.89 12.05
CA LEU A 6 -9.57 4.16 12.80
C LEU A 6 -8.15 4.66 13.09
N ARG A 7 -7.09 4.12 12.47
CA ARG A 7 -5.71 4.64 12.68
C ARG A 7 -4.92 5.02 11.42
N LEU A 8 -5.45 4.78 10.22
CA LEU A 8 -4.88 5.34 8.98
C LEU A 8 -5.47 6.72 8.63
N GLY A 9 -6.57 7.11 9.28
CA GLY A 9 -7.19 8.42 9.12
C GLY A 9 -6.37 9.54 9.78
N ALA A 10 -5.68 9.30 10.89
CA ALA A 10 -5.04 10.38 11.66
C ALA A 10 -3.93 11.11 10.90
N VAL A 11 -3.14 10.41 10.07
CA VAL A 11 -2.06 11.03 9.26
C VAL A 11 -2.61 11.74 8.02
N ALA A 12 -3.58 11.14 7.32
CA ALA A 12 -4.26 11.78 6.20
C ALA A 12 -5.10 13.00 6.65
N VAL A 13 -5.70 12.93 7.84
CA VAL A 13 -6.41 14.04 8.49
C VAL A 13 -5.43 15.10 9.00
N ALA A 14 -4.24 14.73 9.48
CA ALA A 14 -3.20 15.71 9.84
C ALA A 14 -2.66 16.44 8.60
N LEU A 15 -2.41 15.75 7.49
CA LEU A 15 -2.05 16.37 6.21
C LEU A 15 -3.19 17.25 5.65
N ALA A 16 -4.44 16.78 5.70
CA ALA A 16 -5.60 17.57 5.26
C ALA A 16 -5.87 18.78 6.17
N ALA A 17 -5.64 18.67 7.48
CA ALA A 17 -5.78 19.76 8.45
C ALA A 17 -4.62 20.77 8.33
N ALA A 18 -3.42 20.33 7.98
CA ALA A 18 -2.30 21.21 7.63
C ALA A 18 -2.64 22.05 6.40
N CYS A 19 -3.24 21.46 5.36
CA CYS A 19 -3.74 22.19 4.20
C CYS A 19 -4.84 23.23 4.54
N GLN A 20 -5.63 23.01 5.59
CA GLN A 20 -6.69 23.95 6.01
C GLN A 20 -6.16 25.12 6.87
N ARG A 21 -5.04 24.97 7.60
CA ARG A 21 -4.47 26.03 8.45
C ARG A 21 -3.69 27.11 7.69
N VAL A 22 -3.40 26.92 6.40
CA VAL A 22 -2.72 27.92 5.55
C VAL A 22 -3.58 29.16 5.29
N GLY A 23 -4.86 29.17 5.68
CA GLY A 23 -5.80 30.26 5.44
C GLY A 23 -5.72 31.50 6.36
N ALA A 24 -4.79 31.60 7.32
CA ALA A 24 -4.80 32.73 8.27
C ALA A 24 -3.42 33.27 8.74
N GLY A 25 -2.32 32.84 8.15
CA GLY A 25 -0.97 33.33 8.46
C GLY A 25 -0.09 33.37 7.21
N ALA A 26 1.02 34.10 7.26
CA ALA A 26 2.00 34.11 6.18
C ALA A 26 2.35 32.66 5.80
N VAL A 27 2.22 32.31 4.51
CA VAL A 27 2.61 30.98 4.02
C VAL A 27 4.08 30.80 4.37
N PRO A 28 4.44 29.83 5.24
CA PRO A 28 5.82 29.66 5.64
C PRO A 28 6.65 29.32 4.40
N ASP A 29 7.76 30.04 4.21
CA ASP A 29 8.63 29.78 3.07
C ASP A 29 9.23 28.36 3.20
N GLY A 30 9.36 27.67 2.06
CA GLY A 30 9.83 26.28 2.10
C GLY A 30 11.23 26.10 2.68
N ARG A 31 12.09 27.12 2.61
CA ARG A 31 13.43 27.06 3.19
C ARG A 31 13.38 27.06 4.72
N SER A 32 12.50 27.86 5.32
CA SER A 32 12.26 27.91 6.76
C SER A 32 11.72 26.57 7.25
N LEU A 33 10.75 25.98 6.53
CA LEU A 33 10.23 24.65 6.88
C LEU A 33 11.33 23.58 6.84
N TYR A 34 12.21 23.63 5.84
CA TYR A 34 13.34 22.70 5.74
C TYR A 34 14.34 22.89 6.88
N GLN A 35 14.70 24.14 7.19
CA GLN A 35 15.62 24.44 8.30
C GLN A 35 15.07 23.97 9.64
N GLU A 36 13.77 24.14 9.88
CA GLU A 36 13.11 23.64 11.08
C GLU A 36 13.10 22.10 11.13
N PHE A 37 12.85 21.44 10.00
CA PHE A 37 12.91 19.99 9.89
C PHE A 37 14.32 19.47 10.18
N GLU A 38 15.34 20.15 9.66
CA GLU A 38 16.75 19.83 9.83
C GLU A 38 17.20 20.05 11.29
N ALA A 39 16.73 21.12 11.94
CA ALA A 39 17.05 21.42 13.34
C ALA A 39 16.61 20.31 14.31
N LEU A 40 15.61 19.50 13.92
CA LEU A 40 15.15 18.35 14.71
C LEU A 40 16.02 17.10 14.54
N ASN A 41 16.92 17.06 13.56
CA ASN A 41 17.86 15.95 13.33
C ASN A 41 19.13 16.08 14.19
N THR A 42 18.98 16.37 15.49
CA THR A 42 20.10 16.41 16.43
C THR A 42 20.68 15.01 16.67
N VAL A 43 21.94 14.94 17.11
CA VAL A 43 22.59 13.66 17.48
C VAL A 43 21.76 12.89 18.50
N GLU A 44 21.19 13.59 19.48
CA GLU A 44 20.34 13.01 20.53
C GLU A 44 19.05 12.42 19.96
N ASN A 45 18.35 13.17 19.11
CA ASN A 45 17.10 12.71 18.48
C ASN A 45 17.36 11.52 17.54
N LEU A 46 18.44 11.54 16.77
CA LEU A 46 18.80 10.45 15.88
C LEU A 46 19.28 9.19 16.63
N ALA A 47 19.87 9.36 17.82
CA ALA A 47 20.27 8.26 18.70
C ALA A 47 19.13 7.70 19.55
N TYR A 48 17.97 8.38 19.59
CA TYR A 48 16.80 7.93 20.33
C TYR A 48 16.41 6.50 19.93
N ARG A 49 16.07 5.66 20.91
CA ARG A 49 15.63 4.28 20.67
C ARG A 49 14.13 4.19 20.80
N TYR A 50 13.44 4.08 19.67
CA TYR A 50 12.01 3.87 19.61
C TYR A 50 11.69 2.37 19.73
N LEU A 51 11.06 2.00 20.84
CA LEU A 51 10.67 0.62 21.16
C LEU A 51 9.17 0.33 20.91
N GLY A 52 8.50 1.21 20.17
CA GLY A 52 7.05 1.19 20.00
C GLY A 52 6.32 2.08 21.02
N GLY A 53 5.01 2.28 20.82
CA GLY A 53 4.20 3.19 21.63
C GLY A 53 3.99 4.55 20.93
N GLU A 54 3.86 5.62 21.70
CA GLU A 54 3.68 6.96 21.12
C GLU A 54 4.95 7.45 20.43
N LEU A 55 4.78 8.14 19.30
CA LEU A 55 5.90 8.75 18.60
C LEU A 55 6.53 9.84 19.46
N PRO A 56 7.87 9.96 19.47
CA PRO A 56 8.55 11.11 20.07
C PRO A 56 8.05 12.42 19.46
N ASP A 57 7.99 13.49 20.26
CA ASP A 57 7.41 14.76 19.81
C ASP A 57 8.18 15.37 18.63
N PHE A 58 9.50 15.19 18.56
CA PHE A 58 10.28 15.64 17.40
C PHE A 58 9.88 14.90 16.11
N ILE A 59 9.48 13.62 16.17
CA ILE A 59 8.99 12.86 15.01
C ILE A 59 7.58 13.32 14.61
N LYS A 60 6.72 13.62 15.59
CA LYS A 60 5.41 14.24 15.32
C LYS A 60 5.60 15.56 14.59
N HIS A 61 6.50 16.41 15.09
CA HIS A 61 6.80 17.70 14.49
C HIS A 61 7.41 17.57 13.09
N GLN A 62 8.36 16.66 12.88
CA GLN A 62 8.90 16.37 11.54
C GLN A 62 7.81 15.87 10.58
N THR A 63 6.84 15.10 11.05
CA THR A 63 5.70 14.65 10.25
C THR A 63 4.79 15.81 9.85
N GLU A 64 4.54 16.75 10.76
CA GLU A 64 3.77 17.97 10.47
C GLU A 64 4.48 18.86 9.46
N LEU A 65 5.80 19.06 9.61
CA LEU A 65 6.62 19.82 8.67
C LEU A 65 6.61 19.20 7.26
N LEU A 66 6.71 17.87 7.14
CA LEU A 66 6.56 17.18 5.86
C LEU A 66 5.20 17.46 5.21
N GLY A 67 4.13 17.48 6.01
CA GLY A 67 2.79 17.85 5.53
C GLY A 67 2.72 19.28 5.01
N GLN A 68 3.33 20.23 5.72
CA GLN A 68 3.39 21.64 5.31
C GLN A 68 4.22 21.82 4.03
N MET A 69 5.40 21.18 3.95
CA MET A 69 6.24 21.18 2.74
C MET A 69 5.48 20.62 1.53
N ALA A 70 4.73 19.54 1.73
CA ALA A 70 3.98 18.91 0.65
C ALA A 70 2.78 19.73 0.18
N ALA A 71 2.26 20.64 1.02
CA ALA A 71 1.19 21.56 0.67
C ALA A 71 1.68 22.79 -0.12
N LEU A 72 2.99 23.01 -0.21
CA LEU A 72 3.55 24.11 -1.02
C LEU A 72 3.37 23.87 -2.52
N PRO A 73 3.42 24.93 -3.36
CA PRO A 73 3.47 24.80 -4.80
C PRO A 73 4.61 23.88 -5.26
N PRO A 74 4.45 23.11 -6.36
CA PRO A 74 5.47 22.16 -6.81
C PRO A 74 6.87 22.75 -7.02
N SER A 75 6.95 24.01 -7.47
CA SER A 75 8.21 24.74 -7.67
C SER A 75 9.03 24.90 -6.38
N GLU A 76 8.37 24.91 -5.22
CA GLU A 76 8.99 25.04 -3.90
C GLU A 76 9.09 23.69 -3.20
N ALA A 77 8.01 22.90 -3.21
CA ALA A 77 7.91 21.62 -2.53
C ALA A 77 8.92 20.59 -3.06
N VAL A 78 9.04 20.46 -4.39
CA VAL A 78 9.80 19.38 -5.02
C VAL A 78 11.29 19.43 -4.64
N PRO A 79 12.02 20.55 -4.77
CA PRO A 79 13.43 20.62 -4.38
C PRO A 79 13.67 20.23 -2.91
N ILE A 80 12.78 20.64 -2.01
CA ILE A 80 12.90 20.38 -0.57
C ILE A 80 12.62 18.92 -0.25
N LEU A 81 11.52 18.36 -0.76
CA LEU A 81 11.13 16.98 -0.50
C LEU A 81 12.16 15.99 -1.09
N LEU A 82 12.74 16.31 -2.25
CA LEU A 82 13.83 15.52 -2.83
C LEU A 82 15.07 15.53 -1.94
N ARG A 83 15.44 16.69 -1.40
CA ARG A 83 16.55 16.80 -0.46
C ARG A 83 16.30 16.01 0.81
N VAL A 84 15.13 16.17 1.43
CA VAL A 84 14.74 15.41 2.62
C VAL A 84 14.77 13.91 2.34
N ALA A 85 14.30 13.47 1.18
CA ALA A 85 14.30 12.06 0.80
C ALA A 85 15.71 11.47 0.61
N SER A 86 16.61 12.21 -0.06
CA SER A 86 18.01 11.80 -0.23
C SER A 86 18.70 11.63 1.13
N GLU A 87 18.64 12.68 1.96
CA GLU A 87 19.27 12.67 3.28
C GLU A 87 18.66 11.60 4.19
N HIS A 88 17.34 11.38 4.09
CA HIS A 88 16.67 10.33 4.85
C HIS A 88 17.16 8.94 4.44
N LEU A 89 17.24 8.65 3.15
CA LEU A 89 17.74 7.38 2.64
C LEU A 89 19.20 7.15 3.07
N GLU A 90 20.07 8.15 2.89
CA GLU A 90 21.47 8.08 3.33
C GLU A 90 21.58 7.74 4.82
N ARG A 91 20.83 8.45 5.68
CA ARG A 91 20.81 8.20 7.13
C ARG A 91 20.33 6.79 7.45
N VAL A 92 19.25 6.33 6.83
CA VAL A 92 18.65 5.01 7.07
C VAL A 92 19.55 3.88 6.56
N GLU A 93 20.26 4.09 5.46
CA GLU A 93 21.20 3.12 4.87
C GLU A 93 22.50 2.99 5.65
N ALA A 94 22.93 4.06 6.33
CA ALA A 94 24.07 4.04 7.23
C ALA A 94 23.82 3.26 8.54
N LEU A 95 22.56 2.97 8.89
CA LEU A 95 22.24 2.24 10.12
C LEU A 95 22.51 0.74 10.00
N SER A 96 23.08 0.14 11.06
CA SER A 96 23.08 -1.32 11.21
C SER A 96 21.65 -1.87 11.32
N ALA A 97 21.45 -3.17 11.05
CA ALA A 97 20.13 -3.80 11.15
C ALA A 97 19.50 -3.70 12.56
N ALA A 98 20.33 -3.70 13.61
CA ALA A 98 19.85 -3.51 14.98
C ALA A 98 19.41 -2.05 15.22
N GLN A 99 20.23 -1.07 14.83
CA GLN A 99 19.90 0.35 14.97
C GLN A 99 18.67 0.72 14.13
N HIS A 100 18.58 0.22 12.90
CA HIS A 100 17.45 0.48 12.02
C HIS A 100 16.12 0.06 12.66
N ARG A 101 16.06 -1.08 13.36
CA ARG A 101 14.83 -1.54 14.01
C ARG A 101 14.33 -0.63 15.13
N MET A 102 15.23 0.11 15.77
CA MET A 102 14.94 0.99 16.91
C MET A 102 15.02 2.46 16.53
N SER A 103 15.31 2.80 15.27
CA SER A 103 15.53 4.17 14.86
C SER A 103 14.20 4.90 14.68
N PRO A 104 14.07 6.13 15.20
CA PRO A 104 12.89 6.95 15.01
C PRO A 104 12.72 7.36 13.54
N LEU A 105 13.79 7.33 12.74
CA LEU A 105 13.74 7.57 11.29
C LEU A 105 12.79 6.61 10.59
N VAL A 106 12.63 5.38 11.08
CA VAL A 106 11.68 4.42 10.48
C VAL A 106 10.25 4.95 10.46
N ALA A 107 9.85 5.75 11.46
CA ALA A 107 8.51 6.32 11.55
C ALA A 107 8.24 7.38 10.48
N LEU A 108 9.27 8.05 9.95
CA LEU A 108 9.13 9.08 8.92
C LEU A 108 8.95 8.51 7.51
N GLN A 109 9.26 7.22 7.29
CA GLN A 109 9.27 6.65 5.95
C GLN A 109 7.90 6.68 5.26
N VAL A 110 6.81 6.44 6.01
CA VAL A 110 5.44 6.49 5.45
C VAL A 110 5.03 7.95 5.17
N PRO A 111 5.10 8.89 6.14
CA PRO A 111 4.82 10.30 5.89
C PRO A 111 5.61 10.90 4.72
N LEU A 112 6.89 10.55 4.61
CA LEU A 112 7.74 11.02 3.51
C LEU A 112 7.29 10.46 2.16
N ALA A 113 6.93 9.18 2.08
CA ALA A 113 6.38 8.59 0.87
C ALA A 113 5.04 9.24 0.48
N ASP A 114 4.18 9.53 1.45
CA ASP A 114 2.89 10.21 1.22
C ASP A 114 3.10 11.67 0.76
N ALA A 115 4.07 12.40 1.33
CA ALA A 115 4.44 13.75 0.91
C ALA A 115 4.99 13.77 -0.53
N LEU A 116 5.89 12.83 -0.89
CA LEU A 116 6.39 12.69 -2.25
C LEU A 116 5.27 12.30 -3.23
N ALA A 117 4.32 11.47 -2.82
CA ALA A 117 3.21 11.03 -3.67
C ALA A 117 2.35 12.20 -4.19
N LEU A 118 2.19 13.27 -3.40
CA LEU A 118 1.46 14.48 -3.82
C LEU A 118 2.12 15.19 -5.01
N HIS A 119 3.42 14.98 -5.20
CA HIS A 119 4.21 15.60 -6.27
C HIS A 119 4.70 14.57 -7.31
N ALA A 120 4.07 13.40 -7.38
CA ALA A 120 4.44 12.32 -8.33
C ALA A 120 4.32 12.70 -9.82
N GLY A 121 3.76 13.88 -10.14
CA GLY A 121 3.82 14.49 -11.46
C GLY A 121 5.24 14.87 -11.91
N SER A 122 6.16 15.15 -10.99
CA SER A 122 7.58 15.41 -11.29
C SER A 122 8.35 14.12 -11.63
N PRO A 123 9.10 14.07 -12.74
CA PRO A 123 9.99 12.95 -13.06
C PRO A 123 11.05 12.66 -11.98
N GLU A 124 11.58 13.71 -11.33
CA GLU A 124 12.58 13.62 -10.26
C GLU A 124 11.99 12.95 -9.02
N VAL A 125 10.77 13.33 -8.65
CA VAL A 125 10.03 12.71 -7.54
C VAL A 125 9.78 11.24 -7.84
N ARG A 126 9.32 10.89 -9.05
CA ARG A 126 9.12 9.48 -9.42
C ARG A 126 10.42 8.67 -9.36
N ARG A 127 11.53 9.22 -9.84
CA ARG A 127 12.85 8.56 -9.73
C ARG A 127 13.23 8.29 -8.28
N THR A 128 13.01 9.27 -7.41
CA THR A 128 13.28 9.15 -5.96
C THR A 128 12.37 8.13 -5.30
N MET A 129 11.06 8.13 -5.61
CA MET A 129 10.11 7.14 -5.10
C MET A 129 10.46 5.71 -5.57
N ALA A 130 10.97 5.55 -6.80
CA ALA A 130 11.43 4.26 -7.30
C ALA A 130 12.68 3.77 -6.55
N GLN A 131 13.62 4.65 -6.22
CA GLN A 131 14.77 4.32 -5.36
C GLN A 131 14.31 3.94 -3.95
N PHE A 132 13.40 4.74 -3.39
CA PHE A 132 12.80 4.52 -2.08
C PHE A 132 12.10 3.15 -2.00
N ALA A 133 11.35 2.77 -3.04
CA ALA A 133 10.69 1.47 -3.14
C ALA A 133 11.65 0.28 -3.27
N LYS A 134 12.85 0.50 -3.83
CA LYS A 134 13.88 -0.54 -4.02
C LYS A 134 14.78 -0.72 -2.80
N SER A 135 14.91 0.29 -1.93
CA SER A 135 15.84 0.21 -0.80
C SER A 135 15.42 -0.86 0.21
N PRO A 136 16.30 -1.82 0.56
CA PRO A 136 16.02 -2.88 1.52
C PRO A 136 15.80 -2.35 2.94
N ARG A 137 16.16 -1.10 3.20
CA ARG A 137 16.00 -0.43 4.51
C ARG A 137 14.66 0.28 4.65
N VAL A 138 14.00 0.62 3.56
CA VAL A 138 12.63 1.18 3.64
C VAL A 138 11.66 0.09 4.05
N LYS A 139 10.78 0.38 5.01
CA LYS A 139 9.74 -0.53 5.49
C LYS A 139 8.70 -0.76 4.41
N GLU A 140 8.17 -1.97 4.41
CA GLU A 140 7.27 -2.44 3.36
C GLU A 140 6.01 -1.58 3.18
N PHE A 141 5.42 -1.04 4.25
CA PHE A 141 4.29 -0.10 4.10
C PHE A 141 4.69 1.18 3.36
N ALA A 142 5.88 1.71 3.61
CA ALA A 142 6.40 2.89 2.94
C ALA A 142 6.76 2.59 1.47
N ARG A 143 7.33 1.40 1.18
CA ARG A 143 7.50 0.92 -0.21
C ARG A 143 6.17 0.80 -0.93
N GLY A 144 5.16 0.22 -0.28
CA GLY A 144 3.81 0.10 -0.82
C GLY A 144 3.18 1.45 -1.15
N ARG A 145 3.36 2.48 -0.31
CA ARG A 145 2.95 3.87 -0.61
C ARG A 145 3.67 4.42 -1.83
N ALA A 146 4.99 4.23 -1.89
CA ALA A 146 5.80 4.73 -3.00
C ALA A 146 5.37 4.10 -4.34
N LEU A 147 5.24 2.77 -4.37
CA LEU A 147 4.79 2.03 -5.55
C LEU A 147 3.34 2.36 -5.93
N ASP A 148 2.46 2.60 -4.96
CA ASP A 148 1.08 3.01 -5.22
C ASP A 148 0.98 4.36 -5.93
N ALA A 149 1.84 5.33 -5.57
CA ALA A 149 1.86 6.61 -6.26
C ALA A 149 2.42 6.46 -7.70
N LEU A 150 3.48 5.66 -7.85
CA LEU A 150 4.08 5.37 -9.16
C LEU A 150 3.07 4.70 -10.11
N VAL A 151 2.35 3.68 -9.61
CA VAL A 151 1.34 3.00 -10.41
C VAL A 151 0.13 3.91 -10.68
N GLY A 152 -0.25 4.76 -9.73
CA GLY A 152 -1.30 5.76 -9.94
C GLY A 152 -0.97 6.71 -11.11
N HIS A 153 0.27 7.17 -11.19
CA HIS A 153 0.73 7.99 -12.31
C HIS A 153 0.72 7.21 -13.63
N GLN A 154 1.26 5.99 -13.65
CA GLN A 154 1.29 5.13 -14.84
C GLN A 154 -0.12 4.81 -15.35
N LEU A 155 -1.05 4.50 -14.46
CA LEU A 155 -2.45 4.25 -14.81
C LEU A 155 -3.13 5.50 -15.39
N GLY A 156 -2.79 6.69 -14.90
CA GLY A 156 -3.28 7.97 -15.42
C GLY A 156 -2.82 8.28 -16.85
N GLN A 157 -1.74 7.65 -17.32
CA GLN A 157 -1.27 7.75 -18.71
C GLN A 157 -2.00 6.79 -19.66
N ILE A 158 -2.77 5.84 -19.13
CA ILE A 158 -3.53 4.87 -19.94
C ILE A 158 -4.95 5.39 -20.11
N GLU A 159 -5.26 5.94 -21.27
CA GLU A 159 -6.61 6.43 -21.59
C GLU A 159 -7.62 5.28 -21.66
N ALA A 160 -8.85 5.52 -21.20
CA ALA A 160 -9.88 4.47 -21.16
C ALA A 160 -10.28 3.99 -22.56
N LYS A 161 -10.22 4.89 -23.55
CA LYS A 161 -10.52 4.57 -24.96
C LYS A 161 -9.51 3.57 -25.56
N ASP A 162 -8.26 3.61 -25.09
CA ASP A 162 -7.16 2.79 -25.62
C ASP A 162 -7.02 1.45 -24.87
N ASP A 163 -7.73 1.29 -23.74
CA ASP A 163 -7.77 0.06 -22.94
C ASP A 163 -9.20 -0.34 -22.57
N PRO A 164 -10.06 -0.67 -23.56
CA PRO A 164 -11.48 -0.97 -23.34
C PRO A 164 -11.72 -2.24 -22.51
N THR A 165 -10.71 -3.10 -22.39
CA THR A 165 -10.77 -4.35 -21.60
C THR A 165 -10.05 -4.23 -20.26
N GLY A 166 -9.31 -3.15 -20.03
CA GLY A 166 -8.55 -2.94 -18.79
C GLY A 166 -7.27 -3.79 -18.69
N ARG A 167 -6.86 -4.46 -19.77
CA ARG A 167 -5.68 -5.35 -19.78
C ARG A 167 -4.38 -4.58 -19.58
N SER A 168 -4.25 -3.41 -20.21
CA SER A 168 -3.04 -2.59 -20.07
C SER A 168 -2.92 -2.06 -18.65
N ARG A 169 -4.02 -1.60 -18.06
CA ARG A 169 -4.08 -1.18 -16.65
C ARG A 169 -3.81 -2.33 -15.69
N ALA A 170 -4.38 -3.50 -15.93
CA ALA A 170 -4.14 -4.70 -15.13
C ALA A 170 -2.65 -5.08 -15.11
N ARG A 171 -2.02 -5.14 -16.30
CA ARG A 171 -0.58 -5.45 -16.41
C ARG A 171 0.27 -4.39 -15.71
N ALA A 172 0.00 -3.10 -15.94
CA ALA A 172 0.70 -2.01 -15.26
C ALA A 172 0.57 -2.13 -13.73
N LEU A 173 -0.62 -2.49 -13.25
CA LEU A 173 -0.88 -2.64 -11.82
C LEU A 173 -0.01 -3.74 -11.19
N LEU A 174 -0.02 -4.93 -11.78
CA LEU A 174 0.71 -6.08 -11.26
C LEU A 174 2.23 -5.95 -11.45
N ALA A 175 2.67 -5.47 -12.62
CA ALA A 175 4.10 -5.27 -12.90
C ALA A 175 4.75 -4.25 -11.94
N THR A 176 4.04 -3.17 -11.60
CA THR A 176 4.61 -2.13 -10.73
C THR A 176 4.52 -2.47 -9.25
N LEU A 177 3.40 -3.04 -8.78
CA LEU A 177 3.23 -3.32 -7.35
C LEU A 177 3.87 -4.64 -6.93
N ILE A 178 3.75 -5.68 -7.76
CA ILE A 178 4.19 -7.03 -7.43
C ILE A 178 5.50 -7.39 -8.13
N ASP A 179 5.72 -6.90 -9.35
CA ASP A 179 6.95 -7.12 -10.11
C ASP A 179 7.28 -8.63 -10.18
N GLN A 180 8.53 -9.01 -9.90
CA GLN A 180 9.05 -10.38 -9.89
C GLN A 180 9.12 -10.99 -8.49
N LEU A 181 8.30 -10.52 -7.55
CA LEU A 181 8.27 -11.12 -6.22
C LEU A 181 7.85 -12.60 -6.27
N THR A 182 8.38 -13.38 -5.35
CA THR A 182 7.91 -14.73 -5.04
C THR A 182 6.65 -14.69 -4.18
N VAL A 183 5.94 -15.82 -4.08
CA VAL A 183 4.78 -15.95 -3.17
C VAL A 183 5.20 -15.71 -1.71
N SER A 184 6.37 -16.18 -1.29
CA SER A 184 6.91 -15.94 0.06
C SER A 184 7.09 -14.44 0.34
N GLU A 185 7.68 -13.71 -0.62
CA GLU A 185 7.90 -12.27 -0.47
C GLU A 185 6.60 -11.49 -0.47
N VAL A 186 5.64 -11.85 -1.33
CA VAL A 186 4.35 -11.14 -1.37
C VAL A 186 3.52 -11.34 -0.10
N LEU A 187 3.62 -12.52 0.55
CA LEU A 187 3.01 -12.79 1.85
C LEU A 187 3.60 -11.91 2.97
N ARG A 188 4.79 -11.34 2.78
CA ARG A 188 5.42 -10.38 3.69
C ARG A 188 5.25 -8.93 3.21
N ALA A 189 4.45 -8.74 2.15
CA ALA A 189 4.23 -7.46 1.47
C ALA A 189 2.78 -6.91 1.58
N PRO A 190 2.21 -6.76 2.79
CA PRO A 190 0.83 -6.32 2.93
C PRO A 190 0.58 -4.89 2.42
N GLY A 191 1.62 -4.04 2.36
CA GLY A 191 1.53 -2.70 1.77
C GLY A 191 1.19 -2.75 0.29
N ARG A 192 1.92 -3.57 -0.48
CA ARG A 192 1.67 -3.80 -1.92
C ARG A 192 0.32 -4.45 -2.17
N LEU A 193 -0.04 -5.50 -1.43
CA LEU A 193 -1.34 -6.18 -1.58
C LEU A 193 -2.52 -5.22 -1.38
N ARG A 194 -2.46 -4.35 -0.36
CA ARG A 194 -3.48 -3.31 -0.14
C ARG A 194 -3.55 -2.30 -1.29
N ALA A 195 -2.40 -1.92 -1.85
CA ALA A 195 -2.38 -1.03 -3.00
C ALA A 195 -3.04 -1.68 -4.23
N VAL A 196 -2.76 -2.97 -4.50
CA VAL A 196 -3.41 -3.73 -5.59
C VAL A 196 -4.92 -3.75 -5.36
N SER A 197 -5.39 -4.18 -4.19
CA SER A 197 -6.84 -4.26 -3.88
C SER A 197 -7.55 -2.93 -4.11
N ARG A 198 -7.01 -1.83 -3.57
CA ARG A 198 -7.63 -0.50 -3.69
C ARG A 198 -7.66 0.00 -5.14
N ARG A 199 -6.56 -0.13 -5.87
CA ARG A 199 -6.46 0.36 -7.26
C ARG A 199 -7.30 -0.51 -8.19
N ALA A 200 -7.27 -1.82 -8.02
CA ALA A 200 -8.10 -2.75 -8.79
C ALA A 200 -9.59 -2.46 -8.60
N ALA A 201 -10.04 -2.27 -7.35
CA ALA A 201 -11.43 -1.92 -7.06
C ALA A 201 -11.86 -0.59 -7.70
N ALA A 202 -10.98 0.43 -7.66
CA ALA A 202 -11.26 1.71 -8.32
C ALA A 202 -11.40 1.55 -9.84
N ILE A 203 -10.49 0.79 -10.48
CA ILE A 203 -10.56 0.53 -11.93
C ILE A 203 -11.78 -0.31 -12.28
N ALA A 204 -12.13 -1.32 -11.48
CA ALA A 204 -13.29 -2.16 -11.73
C ALA A 204 -14.62 -1.39 -11.62
N ARG A 205 -14.70 -0.41 -10.71
CA ARG A 205 -15.87 0.43 -10.52
C ARG A 205 -16.05 1.45 -11.64
N ASP A 206 -14.96 2.10 -12.04
CA ASP A 206 -14.99 3.24 -12.96
C ASP A 206 -14.61 2.84 -14.41
N GLY A 207 -14.28 1.56 -14.62
CA GLY A 207 -13.76 1.01 -15.87
C GLY A 207 -14.59 -0.17 -16.39
N PRO A 208 -13.98 -1.09 -17.15
CA PRO A 208 -14.74 -2.15 -17.82
C PRO A 208 -15.24 -3.19 -16.82
N GLU A 209 -16.47 -3.68 -17.03
CA GLU A 209 -17.08 -4.75 -16.22
C GLU A 209 -16.21 -6.02 -16.17
N THR A 210 -15.39 -6.24 -17.19
CA THR A 210 -14.50 -7.40 -17.34
C THR A 210 -13.12 -7.21 -16.69
N PHE A 211 -12.88 -6.10 -15.97
CA PHE A 211 -11.56 -5.79 -15.41
C PHE A 211 -11.02 -6.92 -14.52
N TRP A 212 -11.85 -7.59 -13.72
CA TRP A 212 -11.39 -8.71 -12.89
C TRP A 212 -10.83 -9.88 -13.71
N ARG A 213 -11.44 -10.20 -14.86
CA ARG A 213 -10.90 -11.19 -15.80
C ARG A 213 -9.60 -10.69 -16.45
N ALA A 214 -9.51 -9.39 -16.75
CA ALA A 214 -8.29 -8.80 -17.28
C ALA A 214 -7.14 -8.83 -16.25
N LEU A 215 -7.44 -8.61 -14.97
CA LEU A 215 -6.49 -8.69 -13.87
C LEU A 215 -5.97 -10.11 -13.65
N ASP A 216 -6.87 -11.09 -13.61
CA ASP A 216 -6.51 -12.51 -13.52
C ASP A 216 -5.65 -12.95 -14.71
N ALA A 217 -6.06 -12.60 -15.94
CA ALA A 217 -5.31 -12.95 -17.15
C ALA A 217 -3.96 -12.22 -17.30
N ALA A 218 -3.78 -11.06 -16.65
CA ALA A 218 -2.52 -10.32 -16.66
C ALA A 218 -1.51 -10.82 -15.63
N ALA A 219 -1.90 -11.73 -14.73
CA ALA A 219 -1.00 -12.31 -13.74
C ALA A 219 -0.08 -13.36 -14.40
N GLU A 220 1.17 -12.96 -14.65
CA GLU A 220 2.17 -13.78 -15.35
C GLU A 220 3.00 -14.64 -14.37
N THR A 221 2.96 -14.34 -13.07
CA THR A 221 3.69 -15.08 -12.02
C THR A 221 2.77 -15.53 -10.88
N PRO A 222 3.13 -16.58 -10.11
CA PRO A 222 2.30 -17.03 -8.98
C PRO A 222 2.05 -15.94 -7.93
N ALA A 223 2.99 -15.03 -7.70
CA ALA A 223 2.80 -13.92 -6.76
C ALA A 223 1.81 -12.88 -7.30
N GLN A 224 1.85 -12.60 -8.61
CA GLN A 224 0.88 -11.74 -9.27
C GLN A 224 -0.52 -12.38 -9.23
N SER A 225 -0.62 -13.70 -9.44
CA SER A 225 -1.89 -14.43 -9.33
C SER A 225 -2.45 -14.37 -7.91
N TYR A 226 -1.59 -14.55 -6.89
CA TYR A 226 -1.98 -14.38 -5.48
C TYR A 226 -2.48 -12.96 -5.20
N ALA A 227 -1.81 -11.94 -5.72
CA ALA A 227 -2.22 -10.54 -5.54
C ALA A 227 -3.54 -10.21 -6.24
N ALA A 228 -3.73 -10.68 -7.49
CA ALA A 228 -4.97 -10.54 -8.24
C ALA A 228 -6.16 -11.21 -7.53
N ALA A 229 -5.96 -12.46 -7.07
CA ALA A 229 -6.93 -13.20 -6.27
C ALA A 229 -7.26 -12.49 -4.95
N THR A 230 -6.25 -11.96 -4.25
CA THR A 230 -6.43 -11.18 -3.02
C THR A 230 -7.28 -9.94 -3.27
N ALA A 231 -7.01 -9.21 -4.36
CA ALA A 231 -7.76 -8.01 -4.74
C ALA A 231 -9.22 -8.30 -5.05
N LEU A 232 -9.49 -9.32 -5.88
CA LEU A 232 -10.84 -9.77 -6.19
C LEU A 232 -11.59 -10.21 -4.92
N ALA A 233 -10.99 -11.10 -4.12
CA ALA A 233 -11.63 -11.60 -2.90
C ALA A 233 -11.97 -10.47 -1.93
N THR A 234 -11.07 -9.48 -1.79
CA THR A 234 -11.30 -8.28 -0.97
C THR A 234 -12.50 -7.49 -1.49
N ALA A 235 -12.56 -7.22 -2.80
CA ALA A 235 -13.68 -6.50 -3.39
C ALA A 235 -15.01 -7.26 -3.24
N CYS A 236 -15.01 -8.58 -3.41
CA CYS A 236 -16.17 -9.43 -3.16
C CYS A 236 -16.64 -9.36 -1.70
N ALA A 237 -15.70 -9.36 -0.74
CA ALA A 237 -16.02 -9.25 0.68
C ALA A 237 -16.58 -7.87 1.07
N GLU A 238 -16.11 -6.79 0.43
CA GLU A 238 -16.66 -5.45 0.60
C GLU A 238 -18.08 -5.35 0.02
N LYS A 239 -18.29 -5.91 -1.17
CA LYS A 239 -19.60 -5.96 -1.84
C LYS A 239 -20.62 -6.76 -1.03
N ASP A 240 -20.22 -7.93 -0.53
CA ASP A 240 -21.02 -8.74 0.39
C ASP A 240 -21.33 -7.99 1.69
N ALA A 241 -20.35 -7.31 2.29
CA ALA A 241 -20.59 -6.50 3.49
C ALA A 241 -21.54 -5.32 3.26
N ALA A 242 -21.62 -4.81 2.03
CA ALA A 242 -22.59 -3.80 1.60
C ALA A 242 -23.97 -4.39 1.21
N GLY A 243 -24.15 -5.72 1.30
CA GLY A 243 -25.40 -6.40 0.95
C GLY A 243 -25.65 -6.54 -0.56
N ALA A 244 -24.62 -6.33 -1.39
CA ALA A 244 -24.74 -6.45 -2.84
C ALA A 244 -24.36 -7.86 -3.32
N ALA A 245 -25.15 -8.39 -4.27
CA ALA A 245 -24.93 -9.73 -4.80
C ALA A 245 -23.69 -9.78 -5.72
N LEU A 246 -22.90 -10.84 -5.59
CA LEU A 246 -21.82 -11.14 -6.52
C LEU A 246 -22.40 -11.55 -7.89
N THR A 247 -21.80 -11.04 -8.95
CA THR A 247 -22.07 -11.45 -10.34
C THR A 247 -21.61 -12.89 -10.55
N LYS A 248 -22.09 -13.52 -11.64
CA LYS A 248 -21.67 -14.88 -12.01
C LYS A 248 -20.14 -14.94 -12.21
N ASP A 249 -19.59 -13.98 -12.94
CA ASP A 249 -18.16 -13.88 -13.22
C ASP A 249 -17.30 -13.73 -11.94
N GLU A 250 -17.71 -12.86 -11.02
CA GLU A 250 -17.02 -12.69 -9.73
C GLU A 250 -17.04 -14.00 -8.91
N ARG A 251 -18.15 -14.75 -8.93
CA ARG A 251 -18.23 -16.05 -8.23
C ARG A 251 -17.33 -17.10 -8.85
N GLU A 252 -17.31 -17.21 -10.19
CA GLU A 252 -16.44 -18.14 -10.91
C GLU A 252 -14.96 -17.86 -10.60
N LEU A 253 -14.54 -16.60 -10.72
CA LEU A 253 -13.16 -16.20 -10.41
C LEU A 253 -12.81 -16.40 -8.93
N LEU A 254 -13.75 -16.13 -8.01
CA LEU A 254 -13.53 -16.35 -6.58
C LEU A 254 -13.34 -17.84 -6.23
N LEU A 255 -14.08 -18.74 -6.89
CA LEU A 255 -13.90 -20.18 -6.73
C LEU A 255 -12.55 -20.64 -7.29
N ALA A 256 -12.17 -20.15 -8.47
CA ALA A 256 -10.85 -20.42 -9.04
C ALA A 256 -9.71 -19.92 -8.12
N ALA A 257 -9.86 -18.71 -7.56
CA ALA A 257 -8.94 -18.16 -6.58
C ALA A 257 -8.84 -19.02 -5.31
N CYS A 258 -9.97 -19.55 -4.83
CA CYS A 258 -10.00 -20.45 -3.68
C CYS A 258 -9.24 -21.75 -3.96
N GLU A 259 -9.49 -22.38 -5.10
CA GLU A 259 -8.77 -23.59 -5.50
C GLU A 259 -7.26 -23.36 -5.64
N ALA A 260 -6.87 -22.25 -6.28
CA ALA A 260 -5.47 -21.85 -6.41
C ALA A 260 -4.83 -21.62 -5.02
N TRP A 261 -5.54 -20.96 -4.10
CA TRP A 261 -5.07 -20.77 -2.74
C TRP A 261 -4.85 -22.10 -2.02
N LEU A 262 -5.80 -23.02 -2.07
CA LEU A 262 -5.70 -24.33 -1.44
C LEU A 262 -4.53 -25.17 -1.99
N LYS A 263 -4.37 -25.18 -3.33
CA LYS A 263 -3.39 -26.03 -4.02
C LYS A 263 -1.98 -25.44 -4.05
N GLN A 264 -1.86 -24.11 -4.21
CA GLN A 264 -0.59 -23.46 -4.54
C GLN A 264 -0.09 -22.54 -3.43
N PHE A 265 -0.96 -21.70 -2.85
CA PHE A 265 -0.51 -20.61 -1.96
C PHE A 265 -0.46 -21.01 -0.49
N ARG A 266 -1.47 -21.72 -0.01
CA ARG A 266 -1.57 -22.19 1.38
C ARG A 266 -0.39 -23.08 1.80
N PRO A 267 0.12 -24.02 0.96
CA PRO A 267 1.30 -24.81 1.31
C PRO A 267 2.58 -23.97 1.47
N VAL A 268 2.68 -22.84 0.77
CA VAL A 268 3.78 -21.88 0.95
C VAL A 268 3.57 -21.11 2.24
N ALA A 269 2.38 -20.51 2.43
CA ALA A 269 2.06 -19.74 3.63
C ALA A 269 2.23 -20.55 4.92
N ALA A 270 1.88 -21.84 4.92
CA ALA A 270 2.02 -22.72 6.08
C ALA A 270 3.49 -22.96 6.52
N LYS A 271 4.47 -22.66 5.66
CA LYS A 271 5.90 -22.79 5.95
C LYS A 271 6.56 -21.46 6.34
N GLU A 272 5.82 -20.36 6.28
CA GLU A 272 6.33 -19.03 6.56
C GLU A 272 6.18 -18.67 8.04
N ASP A 273 7.18 -17.99 8.60
CA ASP A 273 7.07 -17.38 9.91
C ASP A 273 6.27 -16.08 9.80
N HIS A 274 5.07 -16.07 10.37
CA HIS A 274 4.14 -14.93 10.40
C HIS A 274 3.70 -14.39 9.02
N PRO A 275 3.12 -15.21 8.13
CA PRO A 275 2.63 -14.75 6.83
C PRO A 275 1.42 -13.82 6.97
N SER A 276 1.34 -12.79 6.11
CA SER A 276 0.09 -12.06 5.89
C SER A 276 -0.74 -12.79 4.82
N ASP A 277 -1.28 -13.97 5.14
CA ASP A 277 -2.19 -14.73 4.27
C ASP A 277 -3.57 -14.03 4.18
N LEU A 278 -3.58 -12.85 3.56
CA LEU A 278 -4.76 -12.03 3.37
C LEU A 278 -5.83 -12.73 2.53
N LEU A 279 -5.42 -13.47 1.50
CA LEU A 279 -6.36 -14.21 0.66
C LEU A 279 -7.08 -15.28 1.47
N GLY A 280 -6.35 -16.11 2.22
CA GLY A 280 -6.94 -17.12 3.09
C GLY A 280 -7.91 -16.52 4.10
N HIS A 281 -7.52 -15.44 4.78
CA HIS A 281 -8.40 -14.74 5.74
C HIS A 281 -9.69 -14.24 5.09
N VAL A 282 -9.62 -13.68 3.89
CA VAL A 282 -10.82 -13.15 3.20
C VAL A 282 -11.73 -14.28 2.71
N LEU A 283 -11.16 -15.35 2.14
CA LEU A 283 -11.92 -16.52 1.68
C LEU A 283 -12.67 -17.19 2.84
N MET A 284 -12.01 -17.40 3.98
CA MET A 284 -12.66 -17.96 5.17
C MET A 284 -13.80 -17.06 5.67
N ARG A 285 -13.60 -15.73 5.67
CA ARG A 285 -14.64 -14.79 6.08
C ARG A 285 -15.87 -14.83 5.17
N LEU A 286 -15.67 -14.89 3.85
CA LEU A 286 -16.73 -15.02 2.86
C LEU A 286 -17.50 -16.33 3.05
N ALA A 287 -16.78 -17.44 3.24
CA ALA A 287 -17.39 -18.76 3.45
C ALA A 287 -18.21 -18.87 4.75
N ILE A 288 -17.80 -18.21 5.82
CA ILE A 288 -18.56 -18.22 7.09
C ILE A 288 -19.91 -17.51 6.96
N ARG A 289 -20.02 -16.52 6.06
CA ARG A 289 -21.26 -15.79 5.80
C ARG A 289 -22.21 -16.56 4.90
N ASP A 290 -21.68 -17.22 3.88
CA ASP A 290 -22.44 -18.11 3.00
C ASP A 290 -22.21 -19.58 3.38
N ARG A 291 -22.72 -19.98 4.56
CA ARG A 291 -22.42 -21.28 5.19
C ARG A 291 -22.75 -22.49 4.31
N ASP A 292 -23.70 -22.38 3.39
CA ASP A 292 -24.13 -23.47 2.53
C ASP A 292 -23.65 -23.29 1.07
N GLY A 293 -22.92 -22.20 0.81
CA GLY A 293 -22.35 -21.87 -0.47
C GLY A 293 -21.28 -22.86 -0.95
N VAL A 294 -21.06 -22.85 -2.26
CA VAL A 294 -20.01 -23.67 -2.92
C VAL A 294 -18.63 -23.40 -2.29
N LEU A 295 -18.33 -22.14 -1.97
CA LEU A 295 -17.08 -21.74 -1.34
C LEU A 295 -16.91 -22.39 0.05
N ALA A 296 -17.94 -22.39 0.87
CA ALA A 296 -17.90 -23.00 2.20
C ALA A 296 -17.73 -24.51 2.14
N ARG A 297 -18.42 -25.18 1.20
CA ARG A 297 -18.24 -26.62 0.96
C ARG A 297 -16.80 -26.96 0.57
N LEU A 298 -16.23 -26.24 -0.39
CA LEU A 298 -14.85 -26.44 -0.84
C LEU A 298 -13.83 -26.26 0.30
N LEU A 299 -14.01 -25.26 1.16
CA LEU A 299 -13.13 -25.04 2.31
C LEU A 299 -13.28 -26.13 3.39
N ARG A 300 -14.48 -26.69 3.60
CA ARG A 300 -14.71 -27.81 4.53
C ARG A 300 -14.08 -29.10 4.04
N GLU A 301 -14.22 -29.40 2.75
CA GLU A 301 -13.63 -30.60 2.12
C GLU A 301 -12.10 -30.64 2.29
N HIS A 302 -11.46 -29.47 2.43
CA HIS A 302 -10.03 -29.34 2.71
C HIS A 302 -9.67 -29.06 4.17
N GLY A 303 -10.63 -29.22 5.09
CA GLY A 303 -10.42 -29.10 6.54
C GLY A 303 -10.00 -27.70 6.99
N VAL A 304 -10.34 -26.65 6.22
CA VAL A 304 -9.98 -25.26 6.54
C VAL A 304 -10.96 -24.65 7.54
N ILE A 305 -12.25 -24.97 7.39
CA ILE A 305 -13.32 -24.53 8.31
C ILE A 305 -14.07 -25.76 8.85
N PRO A 306 -14.63 -25.71 10.06
CA PRO A 306 -15.33 -26.85 10.65
C PRO A 306 -16.57 -27.26 9.83
N ALA A 307 -16.87 -28.56 9.88
CA ALA A 307 -18.15 -29.09 9.45
C ALA A 307 -19.29 -28.43 10.26
N PRO A 308 -20.48 -28.24 9.65
CA PRO A 308 -21.62 -27.64 10.34
C PRO A 308 -22.04 -28.43 11.59
#